data_AF-A0A7X7FKW3-F1
#
_entry.id   AF-A0A7X7FKW3-F1
#
_cell.length_a   1.000
_cell.length_b   1.000
_cell.length_c   1.000
_cell.angle_alpha   90.00
_cell.angle_beta   90.00
_cell.angle_gamma   90.00
#
_symmetry.space_group_name_H-M   'P 1'
#
loop_
_entity.id
_entity.type
_entity.pdbx_description
1 polymer ?
#
loop_
_entity_poly.entity_id
_entity_poly.type
_entity_poly.pdbx_seq_one_letter_code
_entity_poly.pdbx_strand_id
1 'polypeptide(L)'
;MSRYLLANAILGLCAVFAAAAPAPSQPVSQEEALKWTRHLVPLPKKIEFMSKVYVPVNQINISLHSDKESLALQAAKELHECLGTQQRPVADASVHLVLKIDAQEPVLANLPNRDQAYRIGPMEGSSLLLVGGGPRGLYYAAKTMQQLLKAELRDGRAAIPLVSITDWPDLDDRGLWGGDSSEHIRWMSDRKMNYDEQISTTGVDENKQCFVRYAPYKQRMIDEGPTYGVNPVPVILHLEQLGNGGVFNAYPELQGKDAKPGAICYSNPIFTDLLTQWLLLWREKPG
;
A
#
# COMPACT_ATOMS: atom_id res chain seq x y z
N MET A 1 50.26 18.90 -41.39
CA MET A 1 50.22 19.79 -40.21
C MET A 1 49.02 20.72 -40.36
N SER A 2 48.38 21.03 -39.23
CA SER A 2 47.16 21.84 -39.04
C SER A 2 45.82 21.13 -39.27
N ARG A 3 45.28 20.62 -38.15
CA ARG A 3 43.92 20.10 -37.97
C ARG A 3 43.01 21.28 -37.61
N TYR A 4 41.87 21.43 -38.28
CA TYR A 4 40.80 22.34 -37.86
C TYR A 4 40.03 21.72 -36.70
N LEU A 5 40.06 22.38 -35.53
CA LEU A 5 39.19 22.11 -34.38
C LEU A 5 38.02 23.10 -34.44
N LEU A 6 36.84 22.62 -34.78
CA LEU A 6 35.57 23.33 -34.56
C LEU A 6 35.13 23.06 -33.12
N ALA A 7 35.22 24.08 -32.26
CA ALA A 7 34.64 24.06 -30.93
C ALA A 7 33.15 24.38 -31.03
N ASN A 8 32.30 23.37 -30.85
CA ASN A 8 30.86 23.58 -30.64
C ASN A 8 30.65 24.06 -29.19
N ALA A 9 30.35 25.35 -29.03
CA ALA A 9 29.84 25.90 -27.78
C ALA A 9 28.37 25.49 -27.61
N ILE A 10 28.10 24.52 -26.75
CA ILE A 10 26.74 24.20 -26.30
C ILE A 10 26.39 25.24 -25.24
N LEU A 11 25.61 26.27 -25.61
CA LEU A 11 24.91 27.11 -24.65
C LEU A 11 23.83 26.27 -23.98
N GLY A 12 24.10 25.81 -22.75
CA GLY A 12 23.09 25.25 -21.86
C GLY A 12 22.10 26.35 -21.46
N LEU A 13 20.93 26.35 -22.07
CA LEU A 13 19.81 27.20 -21.68
C LEU A 13 19.25 26.65 -20.37
N CYS A 14 19.71 27.17 -19.22
CA CYS A 14 19.04 26.97 -17.95
C CYS A 14 17.71 27.72 -18.01
N ALA A 15 16.64 27.02 -18.39
CA ALA A 15 15.28 27.54 -18.24
C ALA A 15 14.99 27.70 -16.74
N VAL A 16 15.05 28.93 -16.26
CA VAL A 16 14.52 29.31 -14.95
C VAL A 16 12.99 29.22 -15.09
N PHE A 17 12.40 28.12 -14.62
CA PHE A 17 10.95 28.03 -14.49
C PHE A 17 10.53 29.03 -13.42
N ALA A 18 9.80 30.07 -13.80
CA ALA A 18 9.16 30.97 -12.87
C ALA A 18 8.05 30.19 -12.16
N ALA A 19 8.26 29.82 -10.89
CA ALA A 19 7.24 29.20 -10.08
C ALA A 19 6.02 30.12 -9.99
N ALA A 20 4.82 29.58 -10.18
CA ALA A 20 3.59 30.33 -10.00
C ALA A 20 3.51 30.87 -8.56
N ALA A 21 2.95 32.07 -8.39
CA ALA A 21 2.78 32.64 -7.05
C ALA A 21 1.95 31.68 -6.18
N PRO A 22 2.34 31.47 -4.89
CA PRO A 22 1.64 30.55 -4.02
C PRO A 22 0.18 30.99 -3.86
N ALA A 23 -0.73 30.02 -3.95
CA ALA A 23 -2.14 30.32 -3.84
C ALA A 23 -2.48 30.77 -2.39
N PRO A 24 -3.31 31.82 -2.23
CA PRO A 24 -3.57 32.43 -0.93
C PRO A 24 -4.30 31.44 -0.03
N SER A 25 -3.82 31.33 1.21
CA SER A 25 -4.45 30.48 2.23
C SER A 25 -5.50 31.24 3.02
N GLN A 26 -6.58 30.55 3.38
CA GLN A 26 -7.59 31.05 4.31
C GLN A 26 -7.66 30.17 5.56
N PRO A 27 -7.92 30.72 6.75
CA PRO A 27 -8.07 29.94 7.97
C PRO A 27 -9.16 28.87 7.82
N VAL A 28 -8.97 27.75 8.51
CA VAL A 28 -9.96 26.67 8.58
C VAL A 28 -10.76 26.80 9.86
N SER A 29 -12.09 26.86 9.75
CA SER A 29 -12.96 26.86 10.92
C SER A 29 -13.00 25.48 11.59
N GLN A 30 -13.41 25.43 12.87
CA GLN A 30 -13.58 24.15 13.57
C GLN A 30 -14.59 23.22 12.88
N GLU A 31 -15.64 23.77 12.27
CA GLU A 31 -16.64 22.98 11.55
C GLU A 31 -16.05 22.34 10.28
N GLU A 32 -15.24 23.09 9.52
CA GLU A 32 -14.54 22.59 8.34
C GLU A 32 -13.50 21.53 8.70
N ALA A 33 -12.72 21.76 9.76
CA ALA A 33 -11.79 20.77 10.30
C ALA A 33 -12.50 19.47 10.68
N LEU A 34 -13.66 19.58 11.33
CA LEU A 34 -14.47 18.41 11.71
C LEU A 34 -15.03 17.68 10.48
N LYS A 35 -15.48 18.40 9.44
CA LYS A 35 -15.92 17.80 8.18
C LYS A 35 -14.79 16.99 7.54
N TRP A 36 -13.60 17.55 7.39
CA TRP A 36 -12.45 16.79 6.88
C TRP A 36 -12.10 15.58 7.72
N THR A 37 -12.08 15.74 9.05
CA THR A 37 -11.77 14.64 9.97
C THR A 37 -12.74 13.47 9.80
N ARG A 38 -14.03 13.73 9.54
CA ARG A 38 -15.05 12.69 9.30
C ARG A 38 -14.85 11.91 7.99
N HIS A 39 -14.05 12.41 7.05
CA HIS A 39 -13.67 11.67 5.85
C HIS A 39 -12.49 10.72 6.08
N LEU A 40 -11.82 10.80 7.24
CA LEU A 40 -10.63 10.00 7.52
C LEU A 40 -10.96 8.64 8.11
N VAL A 41 -10.43 7.60 7.47
CA VAL A 41 -10.52 6.22 7.94
C VAL A 41 -9.21 5.46 7.63
N PRO A 42 -8.52 4.89 8.63
CA PRO A 42 -8.71 5.10 10.07
C PRO A 42 -8.46 6.57 10.48
N LEU A 43 -8.93 6.94 11.67
CA LEU A 43 -8.69 8.26 12.24
C LEU A 43 -7.22 8.41 12.65
N PRO A 44 -6.50 9.45 12.20
CA PRO A 44 -5.10 9.65 12.59
C PRO A 44 -4.92 9.92 14.09
N LYS A 45 -3.78 9.51 14.64
CA LYS A 45 -3.43 9.71 16.05
C LYS A 45 -3.35 11.19 16.45
N LYS A 46 -2.79 12.03 15.57
CA LYS A 46 -2.65 13.48 15.78
C LYS A 46 -2.98 14.21 14.49
N ILE A 47 -3.85 15.21 14.58
CA ILE A 47 -4.25 16.04 13.44
C ILE A 47 -4.55 17.47 13.89
N GLU A 48 -4.04 18.44 13.14
CA GLU A 48 -4.31 19.86 13.33
C GLU A 48 -4.44 20.55 11.97
N PHE A 49 -5.56 21.23 11.74
CA PHE A 49 -5.81 22.00 10.53
C PHE A 49 -5.52 23.47 10.79
N MET A 50 -4.65 24.08 9.99
CA MET A 50 -4.26 25.49 10.17
C MET A 50 -5.05 26.39 9.22
N SER A 51 -4.87 26.16 7.93
CA SER A 51 -5.47 26.92 6.85
C SER A 51 -5.71 26.02 5.65
N LYS A 52 -6.30 26.57 4.58
CA LYS A 52 -6.57 25.84 3.35
C LYS A 52 -6.37 26.70 2.14
N VAL A 53 -6.10 26.04 1.02
CA VAL A 53 -5.84 26.69 -0.27
C VAL A 53 -6.67 26.01 -1.34
N TYR A 54 -7.37 26.80 -2.15
CA TYR A 54 -8.17 26.28 -3.26
C TYR A 54 -7.40 26.44 -4.57
N VAL A 55 -7.00 25.34 -5.17
CA VAL A 55 -6.21 25.33 -6.42
C VAL A 55 -6.85 24.44 -7.48
N PRO A 56 -6.74 24.81 -8.77
CA PRO A 56 -6.96 23.89 -9.87
C PRO A 56 -6.09 22.63 -9.73
N VAL A 57 -6.64 21.45 -10.04
CA VAL A 57 -5.89 20.18 -9.91
C VAL A 57 -4.65 20.14 -10.81
N ASN A 58 -4.67 20.88 -11.92
CA ASN A 58 -3.53 21.02 -12.83
C ASN A 58 -2.46 22.01 -12.35
N GLN A 59 -2.61 22.59 -11.16
CA GLN A 59 -1.57 23.40 -10.48
C GLN A 59 -1.00 22.70 -9.25
N ILE A 60 -1.36 21.42 -9.04
CA ILE A 60 -0.82 20.56 -7.99
C ILE A 60 0.24 19.67 -8.61
N ASN A 61 1.47 19.79 -8.14
CA ASN A 61 2.56 18.90 -8.52
C ASN A 61 2.79 17.85 -7.44
N ILE A 62 2.85 16.58 -7.84
CA ILE A 62 3.24 15.47 -6.95
C ILE A 62 4.67 15.08 -7.33
N SER A 63 5.57 15.06 -6.35
CA SER A 63 6.97 14.67 -6.59
C SER A 63 7.44 13.64 -5.57
N LEU A 64 8.28 12.73 -6.04
CA LEU A 64 8.97 11.74 -5.22
C LEU A 64 10.42 12.16 -5.03
N HIS A 65 10.94 12.04 -3.81
CA HIS A 65 12.36 12.24 -3.55
C HIS A 65 13.22 11.07 -4.09
N SER A 66 12.65 9.87 -4.17
CA SER A 66 13.29 8.66 -4.70
C SER A 66 12.22 7.79 -5.37
N ASP A 67 12.56 7.20 -6.50
CA ASP A 67 11.69 6.35 -7.34
C ASP A 67 12.02 4.84 -7.22
N LYS A 68 12.93 4.47 -6.31
CA LYS A 68 13.39 3.07 -6.16
C LYS A 68 12.38 2.14 -5.48
N GLU A 69 11.42 2.70 -4.74
CA GLU A 69 10.50 1.95 -3.91
C GLU A 69 9.14 1.81 -4.59
N SER A 70 8.70 0.57 -4.85
CA SER A 70 7.46 0.28 -5.58
C SER A 70 6.22 0.89 -4.91
N LEU A 71 6.13 0.83 -3.57
CA LEU A 71 5.03 1.46 -2.82
C LEU A 71 5.05 2.99 -2.90
N ALA A 72 6.22 3.61 -3.01
CA ALA A 72 6.33 5.06 -3.18
C ALA A 72 5.84 5.48 -4.58
N LEU A 73 6.20 4.71 -5.61
CA LEU A 73 5.67 4.89 -6.96
C LEU A 73 4.15 4.73 -7.00
N GLN A 74 3.62 3.69 -6.34
CA GLN A 74 2.18 3.47 -6.25
C GLN A 74 1.49 4.61 -5.48
N ALA A 75 2.10 5.13 -4.40
CA ALA A 75 1.58 6.28 -3.64
C ALA A 75 1.39 7.51 -4.55
N ALA A 76 2.41 7.85 -5.34
CA ALA A 76 2.34 8.97 -6.27
C ALA A 76 1.31 8.70 -7.38
N LYS A 77 1.29 7.49 -7.93
CA LYS A 77 0.33 7.06 -8.95
C LYS A 77 -1.10 7.25 -8.50
N GLU A 78 -1.44 6.80 -7.30
CA GLU A 78 -2.80 6.90 -6.79
C GLU A 78 -3.21 8.33 -6.41
N LEU A 79 -2.26 9.18 -6.01
CA LEU A 79 -2.54 10.61 -5.84
C LEU A 79 -2.88 11.29 -7.16
N HIS A 80 -2.17 10.95 -8.24
CA HIS A 80 -2.51 11.41 -9.59
C HIS A 80 -3.88 10.87 -10.05
N GLU A 81 -4.16 9.58 -9.84
CA GLU A 81 -5.47 8.98 -10.10
C GLU A 81 -6.60 9.70 -9.33
N CYS A 82 -6.37 10.01 -8.04
CA CYS A 82 -7.33 10.73 -7.19
C CYS A 82 -7.63 12.14 -7.71
N LEU A 83 -6.62 12.85 -8.20
CA LEU A 83 -6.76 14.19 -8.76
C LEU A 83 -7.25 14.20 -10.22
N GLY A 84 -7.30 13.05 -10.89
CA GLY A 84 -7.58 12.96 -12.33
C GLY A 84 -6.48 13.57 -13.20
N THR A 85 -5.22 13.57 -12.74
CA THR A 85 -4.08 14.19 -13.44
C THR A 85 -3.12 13.15 -14.03
N GLN A 86 -2.30 13.58 -14.98
CA GLN A 86 -1.23 12.75 -15.54
C GLN A 86 0.02 12.80 -14.64
N GLN A 87 0.77 11.70 -14.59
CA GLN A 87 2.05 11.60 -13.88
C GLN A 87 3.16 12.33 -14.64
N ARG A 88 3.12 13.65 -14.62
CA ARG A 88 4.16 14.51 -15.21
C ARG A 88 4.31 15.78 -14.39
N PRO A 89 5.51 16.38 -14.37
CA PRO A 89 5.72 17.67 -13.72
C PRO A 89 4.77 18.72 -14.27
N VAL A 90 4.24 19.54 -13.37
CA VAL A 90 3.41 20.69 -13.70
C VAL A 90 4.29 21.93 -13.72
N ALA A 91 4.42 22.58 -14.88
CA ALA A 91 5.28 23.75 -15.05
C ALA A 91 4.85 24.95 -14.19
N ASP A 92 3.53 25.17 -14.06
CA ASP A 92 2.93 26.30 -13.34
C ASP A 92 2.35 25.86 -11.98
N ALA A 93 3.02 24.93 -11.30
CA ALA A 93 2.55 24.42 -10.01
C ALA A 93 2.58 25.53 -8.95
N SER A 94 1.46 25.70 -8.23
CA SER A 94 1.35 26.61 -7.09
C SER A 94 1.32 25.86 -5.75
N VAL A 95 1.15 24.54 -5.79
CA VAL A 95 1.16 23.64 -4.63
C VAL A 95 1.95 22.38 -4.99
N HIS A 96 2.84 21.97 -4.10
CA HIS A 96 3.61 20.74 -4.22
C HIS A 96 3.23 19.76 -3.10
N LEU A 97 2.94 18.52 -3.48
CA LEU A 97 2.85 17.37 -2.58
C LEU A 97 4.14 16.58 -2.73
N VAL A 98 5.05 16.75 -1.78
CA VAL A 98 6.39 16.14 -1.81
C VAL A 98 6.36 14.88 -0.99
N LEU A 99 6.64 13.75 -1.63
CA LEU A 99 6.65 12.42 -1.02
C LEU A 99 8.10 11.99 -0.72
N LYS A 100 8.36 11.63 0.54
CA LYS A 100 9.69 11.26 1.03
C LYS A 100 9.61 10.04 1.94
N ILE A 101 10.54 9.11 1.78
CA ILE A 101 10.83 8.11 2.81
C ILE A 101 12.02 8.62 3.60
N ASP A 102 11.87 8.71 4.92
CA ASP A 102 12.94 9.12 5.81
C ASP A 102 12.95 8.27 7.09
N ALA A 103 13.86 7.29 7.08
CA ALA A 103 14.07 6.41 8.22
C ALA A 103 14.75 7.11 9.43
N GLN A 104 15.02 8.42 9.37
CA GLN A 104 15.58 9.19 10.48
C GLN A 104 14.70 10.39 10.83
N GLU A 105 13.47 10.48 10.28
CA GLU A 105 12.51 11.51 10.64
C GLU A 105 12.29 11.55 12.17
N PRO A 106 12.74 12.61 12.86
CA PRO A 106 12.79 12.63 14.32
C PRO A 106 11.44 12.43 14.99
N VAL A 107 10.36 12.93 14.36
CA VAL A 107 8.99 12.78 14.86
C VAL A 107 8.53 11.32 14.86
N LEU A 108 9.04 10.51 13.94
CA LEU A 108 8.64 9.11 13.75
C LEU A 108 9.57 8.12 14.47
N ALA A 109 10.78 8.53 14.84
CA ALA A 109 11.86 7.66 15.30
C ALA A 109 11.47 6.73 16.47
N ASN A 110 10.62 7.19 17.38
CA ASN A 110 10.23 6.48 18.61
C ASN A 110 8.77 6.00 18.61
N LEU A 111 8.07 6.05 17.48
CA LEU A 111 6.70 5.55 17.37
C LEU A 111 6.70 4.03 17.15
N PRO A 112 5.70 3.29 17.66
CA PRO A 112 5.55 1.87 17.34
C PRO A 112 5.22 1.68 15.85
N ASN A 113 5.54 0.50 15.30
CA ASN A 113 5.28 0.15 13.89
C ASN A 113 5.82 1.23 12.93
N ARG A 114 7.04 1.69 13.20
CA ARG A 114 7.63 2.89 12.62
C ARG A 114 7.71 2.88 11.09
N ASP A 115 7.94 1.72 10.47
CA ASP A 115 7.94 1.56 9.02
C ASP A 115 6.58 1.93 8.38
N GLN A 116 5.50 1.86 9.17
CA GLN A 116 4.13 2.21 8.83
C GLN A 116 3.72 3.62 9.30
N ALA A 117 4.51 4.23 10.17
CA ALA A 117 4.24 5.56 10.69
C ALA A 117 4.54 6.64 9.64
N TYR A 118 3.81 7.74 9.71
CA TYR A 118 3.99 8.86 8.78
C TYR A 118 3.67 10.21 9.39
N ARG A 119 4.18 11.25 8.71
CA ARG A 119 3.91 12.66 8.98
C ARG A 119 3.44 13.35 7.71
N ILE A 120 2.43 14.20 7.83
CA ILE A 120 2.05 15.17 6.80
C ILE A 120 2.22 16.55 7.44
N GLY A 121 2.87 17.48 6.76
CA GLY A 121 3.06 18.82 7.31
C GLY A 121 3.24 19.90 6.25
N PRO A 122 2.93 21.16 6.60
CA PRO A 122 3.11 22.29 5.70
C PRO A 122 4.58 22.54 5.37
N MET A 123 4.81 22.97 4.14
CA MET A 123 6.04 23.55 3.63
C MET A 123 5.79 25.03 3.28
N GLU A 124 6.85 25.73 2.89
CA GLU A 124 6.73 27.06 2.29
C GLU A 124 5.80 27.02 1.06
N GLY A 125 5.13 28.15 0.77
CA GLY A 125 4.34 28.30 -0.45
C GLY A 125 3.14 27.36 -0.56
N SER A 126 2.38 27.16 0.52
CA SER A 126 1.12 26.39 0.52
C SER A 126 1.28 24.92 0.10
N SER A 127 2.48 24.37 0.24
CA SER A 127 2.84 23.00 -0.14
C SER A 127 2.84 22.06 1.07
N LEU A 128 2.86 20.76 0.84
CA LEU A 128 2.87 19.73 1.88
C LEU A 128 4.01 18.74 1.68
N LEU A 129 4.66 18.37 2.77
CA LEU A 129 5.59 17.26 2.85
C LEU A 129 4.87 16.04 3.46
N LEU A 130 4.88 14.93 2.73
CA LEU A 130 4.40 13.62 3.17
C LEU A 130 5.63 12.74 3.42
N VAL A 131 5.90 12.43 4.68
CA VAL A 131 7.06 11.63 5.10
C VAL A 131 6.60 10.31 5.69
N GLY A 132 7.10 9.19 5.15
CA GLY A 132 6.99 7.88 5.77
C GLY A 132 8.26 7.47 6.51
N GLY A 133 8.12 6.79 7.65
CA GLY A 133 9.24 6.15 8.34
C GLY A 133 9.83 4.95 7.57
N GLY A 134 9.07 4.44 6.60
CA GLY A 134 9.41 3.44 5.60
C GLY A 134 8.48 3.54 4.37
N PRO A 135 8.61 2.64 3.37
CA PRO A 135 7.77 2.66 2.16
C PRO A 135 6.27 2.58 2.45
N ARG A 136 5.86 1.72 3.40
CA ARG A 136 4.46 1.54 3.79
C ARG A 136 3.90 2.78 4.49
N GLY A 137 4.66 3.42 5.37
CA GLY A 137 4.29 4.69 5.99
C GLY A 137 4.06 5.81 4.96
N LEU A 138 4.94 5.92 3.96
CA LEU A 138 4.75 6.93 2.90
C LEU A 138 3.46 6.65 2.11
N TYR A 139 3.22 5.38 1.79
CA TYR A 139 2.00 4.96 1.12
C TYR A 139 0.74 5.30 1.96
N TYR A 140 0.78 5.14 3.28
CA TYR A 140 -0.30 5.55 4.18
C TYR A 140 -0.50 7.07 4.27
N ALA A 141 0.58 7.86 4.22
CA ALA A 141 0.49 9.30 4.10
C ALA A 141 -0.30 9.70 2.86
N ALA A 142 0.01 9.05 1.72
CA ALA A 142 -0.71 9.27 0.47
C ALA A 142 -2.18 8.83 0.57
N LYS A 143 -2.50 7.69 1.21
CA LYS A 143 -3.90 7.28 1.44
C LYS A 143 -4.69 8.31 2.24
N THR A 144 -4.10 8.83 3.31
CA THR A 144 -4.71 9.90 4.12
C THR A 144 -4.92 11.17 3.29
N MET A 145 -3.91 11.56 2.50
CA MET A 145 -4.02 12.73 1.62
C MET A 145 -5.11 12.54 0.56
N GLN A 146 -5.23 11.35 -0.04
CA GLN A 146 -6.32 11.04 -0.98
C GLN A 146 -7.71 11.22 -0.33
N GLN A 147 -7.88 10.80 0.93
CA GLN A 147 -9.16 10.98 1.65
C GLN A 147 -9.45 12.47 1.91
N LEU A 148 -8.43 13.25 2.30
CA LEU A 148 -8.56 14.70 2.47
C LEU A 148 -8.91 15.41 1.16
N LEU A 149 -8.26 15.03 0.06
CA LEU A 149 -8.54 15.59 -1.27
C LEU A 149 -9.97 15.27 -1.72
N LYS A 150 -10.40 14.01 -1.60
CA LYS A 150 -11.75 13.56 -2.01
C LYS A 150 -12.87 14.29 -1.28
N ALA A 151 -12.65 14.75 -0.05
CA ALA A 151 -13.64 15.50 0.72
C ALA A 151 -14.03 16.84 0.06
N GLU A 152 -13.11 17.48 -0.67
CA GLU A 152 -13.29 18.83 -1.22
C GLU A 152 -12.80 18.94 -2.68
N LEU A 153 -12.81 17.83 -3.42
CA LEU A 153 -12.50 17.78 -4.84
C LEU A 153 -13.78 17.97 -5.65
N ARG A 154 -13.89 19.10 -6.36
CA ARG A 154 -15.05 19.44 -7.19
C ARG A 154 -14.66 20.36 -8.34
N ASP A 155 -15.30 20.19 -9.49
CA ASP A 155 -15.15 21.07 -10.65
C ASP A 155 -13.69 21.32 -11.08
N GLY A 156 -12.86 20.28 -11.03
CA GLY A 156 -11.43 20.35 -11.38
C GLY A 156 -10.58 21.19 -10.40
N ARG A 157 -11.09 21.45 -9.19
CA ARG A 157 -10.39 22.15 -8.12
C ARG A 157 -10.38 21.32 -6.85
N ALA A 158 -9.29 21.40 -6.10
CA ALA A 158 -9.17 20.79 -4.79
C ALA A 158 -8.97 21.87 -3.71
N ALA A 159 -9.58 21.66 -2.55
CA ALA A 159 -9.15 22.32 -1.32
C ALA A 159 -8.01 21.52 -0.70
N ILE A 160 -6.82 22.12 -0.62
CA ILE A 160 -5.65 21.54 0.03
C ILE A 160 -5.61 22.05 1.47
N PRO A 161 -5.86 21.20 2.48
CA PRO A 161 -5.66 21.58 3.87
C PRO A 161 -4.17 21.69 4.18
N LEU A 162 -3.71 22.85 4.66
CA LEU A 162 -2.40 23.00 5.28
C LEU A 162 -2.48 22.39 6.68
N VAL A 163 -2.34 21.07 6.73
CA VAL A 163 -2.57 20.22 7.90
C VAL A 163 -1.26 19.68 8.44
N SER A 164 -1.19 19.53 9.76
CA SER A 164 -0.17 18.74 10.44
C SER A 164 -0.80 17.42 10.90
N ILE A 165 -0.29 16.30 10.40
CA ILE A 165 -0.70 14.94 10.79
C ILE A 165 0.52 14.17 11.24
N THR A 166 0.42 13.44 12.34
CA THR A 166 1.37 12.38 12.71
C THR A 166 0.57 11.17 13.11
N ASP A 167 0.85 10.04 12.48
CA ASP A 167 0.01 8.87 12.58
C ASP A 167 0.83 7.57 12.50
N TRP A 168 0.34 6.56 13.20
CA TRP A 168 0.95 5.23 13.29
C TRP A 168 -0.13 4.23 13.73
N PRO A 169 -0.04 2.97 13.28
CA PRO A 169 -1.01 1.95 13.68
C PRO A 169 -0.70 1.42 15.09
N ASP A 170 -1.74 1.02 15.82
CA ASP A 170 -1.58 0.33 17.12
C ASP A 170 -1.08 -1.11 16.94
N LEU A 171 -1.54 -1.79 15.90
CA LEU A 171 -1.18 -3.17 15.55
C LEU A 171 -0.32 -3.19 14.30
N ASP A 172 0.71 -4.03 14.27
CA ASP A 172 1.58 -4.19 13.10
C ASP A 172 0.81 -4.80 11.92
N ASP A 173 0.06 -5.88 12.18
CA ASP A 173 -0.81 -6.55 11.22
C ASP A 173 -2.28 -6.20 11.44
N ARG A 174 -2.96 -5.81 10.35
CA ARG A 174 -4.37 -5.43 10.32
C ARG A 174 -4.98 -5.96 9.03
N GLY A 175 -5.93 -6.86 9.15
CA GLY A 175 -6.36 -7.62 7.98
C GLY A 175 -7.72 -8.26 8.08
N LEU A 176 -8.01 -9.03 7.04
CA LEU A 176 -9.19 -9.88 6.94
C LEU A 176 -8.76 -11.34 6.78
N TRP A 177 -9.65 -12.23 7.19
CA TRP A 177 -9.50 -13.66 7.06
C TRP A 177 -10.62 -14.24 6.20
N GLY A 178 -10.26 -14.96 5.15
CA GLY A 178 -11.17 -15.71 4.30
C GLY A 178 -12.11 -14.86 3.44
N GLY A 179 -13.27 -15.42 3.12
CA GLY A 179 -14.26 -14.76 2.26
C GLY A 179 -13.74 -14.45 0.85
N ASP A 180 -14.09 -13.25 0.38
CA ASP A 180 -13.70 -12.66 -0.90
C ASP A 180 -12.69 -11.50 -0.75
N SER A 181 -11.98 -11.38 0.37
CA SER A 181 -11.06 -10.23 0.61
C SER A 181 -9.94 -10.11 -0.43
N SER A 182 -9.54 -11.21 -1.09
CA SER A 182 -8.63 -11.19 -2.23
C SER A 182 -9.16 -10.40 -3.45
N GLU A 183 -10.48 -10.18 -3.55
CA GLU A 183 -11.10 -9.32 -4.56
C GLU A 183 -11.14 -7.84 -4.15
N HIS A 184 -10.86 -7.54 -2.87
CA HIS A 184 -11.03 -6.22 -2.26
C HIS A 184 -9.72 -5.61 -1.75
N ILE A 185 -8.57 -6.09 -2.22
CA ILE A 185 -7.22 -5.67 -1.79
C ILE A 185 -7.05 -4.14 -1.81
N ARG A 186 -7.51 -3.46 -2.88
CA ARG A 186 -7.43 -2.00 -2.97
C ARG A 186 -8.32 -1.30 -1.93
N TRP A 187 -9.52 -1.84 -1.67
CA TRP A 187 -10.43 -1.31 -0.64
C TRP A 187 -9.85 -1.48 0.77
N MET A 188 -9.16 -2.59 1.03
CA MET A 188 -8.45 -2.86 2.28
C MET A 188 -7.31 -1.85 2.47
N SER A 189 -6.52 -1.67 1.43
CA SER A 189 -5.41 -0.73 1.37
C SER A 189 -5.84 0.73 1.59
N ASP A 190 -6.99 1.15 1.04
CA ASP A 190 -7.57 2.47 1.29
C ASP A 190 -7.86 2.73 2.78
N ARG A 191 -7.97 1.66 3.59
CA ARG A 191 -8.16 1.68 5.05
C ARG A 191 -6.91 1.27 5.81
N LYS A 192 -5.76 1.24 5.15
CA LYS A 192 -4.46 0.88 5.74
C LYS A 192 -4.45 -0.52 6.39
N MET A 193 -5.29 -1.43 5.91
CA MET A 193 -5.15 -2.85 6.19
C MET A 193 -4.01 -3.40 5.33
N ASN A 194 -3.15 -4.22 5.91
CA ASN A 194 -1.88 -4.68 5.32
C ASN A 194 -1.68 -6.18 5.40
N TYR A 195 -2.72 -6.93 5.75
CA TYR A 195 -2.66 -8.36 5.92
C TYR A 195 -3.91 -8.98 5.32
N ASP A 196 -3.77 -9.99 4.47
CA ASP A 196 -4.90 -10.74 3.94
C ASP A 196 -4.59 -12.24 4.06
N GLU A 197 -5.45 -12.95 4.76
CA GLU A 197 -5.26 -14.35 5.08
C GLU A 197 -6.30 -15.18 4.32
N GLN A 198 -5.85 -16.08 3.46
CA GLN A 198 -6.72 -16.83 2.55
C GLN A 198 -6.51 -18.33 2.62
N ILE A 199 -7.62 -19.05 2.73
CA ILE A 199 -7.64 -20.51 2.58
C ILE A 199 -7.09 -20.87 1.21
N SER A 200 -6.01 -21.62 1.24
CA SER A 200 -5.31 -22.10 0.07
C SER A 200 -5.69 -23.56 -0.24
N THR A 201 -5.33 -24.05 -1.42
CA THR A 201 -5.52 -25.45 -1.79
C THR A 201 -4.21 -26.19 -1.63
N THR A 202 -4.23 -27.27 -0.84
CA THR A 202 -3.15 -28.24 -0.73
C THR A 202 -3.66 -29.63 -1.08
N GLY A 203 -2.78 -30.50 -1.55
CA GLY A 203 -3.15 -31.87 -1.87
C GLY A 203 -2.00 -32.74 -2.33
N VAL A 204 -2.35 -33.95 -2.74
CA VAL A 204 -1.46 -34.96 -3.30
C VAL A 204 -2.07 -35.44 -4.61
N ASP A 205 -1.28 -35.49 -5.67
CA ASP A 205 -1.73 -36.00 -6.98
C ASP A 205 -1.65 -37.53 -7.09
N GLU A 206 -2.04 -38.07 -8.26
CA GLU A 206 -2.03 -39.51 -8.55
C GLU A 206 -0.61 -40.13 -8.54
N ASN A 207 0.42 -39.30 -8.74
CA ASN A 207 1.83 -39.70 -8.68
C ASN A 207 2.42 -39.58 -7.26
N LYS A 208 1.56 -39.31 -6.26
CA LYS A 208 1.95 -39.06 -4.86
C LYS A 208 2.79 -37.80 -4.66
N GLN A 209 2.72 -36.85 -5.60
CA GLN A 209 3.42 -35.57 -5.48
C GLN A 209 2.55 -34.55 -4.74
N CYS A 210 3.12 -33.90 -3.72
CA CYS A 210 2.46 -32.80 -3.03
C CYS A 210 2.35 -31.56 -3.94
N PHE A 211 1.24 -30.85 -3.85
CA PHE A 211 1.05 -29.57 -4.52
C PHE A 211 0.39 -28.54 -3.61
N VAL A 212 0.64 -27.26 -3.91
CA VAL A 212 0.00 -26.12 -3.27
C VAL A 212 -0.36 -25.06 -4.31
N ARG A 213 -1.54 -24.45 -4.17
CA ARG A 213 -2.01 -23.38 -5.07
C ARG A 213 -3.11 -22.55 -4.45
N TYR A 214 -3.32 -21.37 -4.99
CA TYR A 214 -4.55 -20.62 -4.79
C TYR A 214 -5.56 -20.93 -5.89
N ALA A 215 -6.85 -20.74 -5.58
CA ALA A 215 -7.84 -20.53 -6.62
C ALA A 215 -7.49 -19.25 -7.41
N PRO A 216 -7.83 -19.14 -8.71
CA PRO A 216 -7.40 -18.00 -9.53
C PRO A 216 -7.73 -16.62 -8.95
N TYR A 217 -8.89 -16.46 -8.32
CA TYR A 217 -9.26 -15.18 -7.70
C TYR A 217 -8.44 -14.85 -6.44
N LYS A 218 -7.99 -15.86 -5.69
CA LYS A 218 -7.11 -15.70 -4.52
C LYS A 218 -5.66 -15.44 -4.90
N GLN A 219 -5.23 -15.90 -6.08
CA GLN A 219 -3.88 -15.67 -6.59
C GLN A 219 -3.56 -14.17 -6.72
N ARG A 220 -4.58 -13.32 -6.95
CA ARG A 220 -4.44 -11.85 -6.95
C ARG A 220 -3.85 -11.30 -5.65
N MET A 221 -4.07 -11.97 -4.53
CA MET A 221 -3.46 -11.57 -3.25
C MET A 221 -1.93 -11.59 -3.33
N ILE A 222 -1.37 -12.60 -4.01
CA ILE A 222 0.08 -12.70 -4.24
C ILE A 222 0.53 -11.68 -5.29
N ASP A 223 -0.19 -11.61 -6.40
CA ASP A 223 0.25 -10.87 -7.59
C ASP A 223 0.05 -9.35 -7.43
N GLU A 224 -1.00 -8.94 -6.72
CA GLU A 224 -1.43 -7.54 -6.56
C GLU A 224 -1.23 -7.01 -5.13
N GLY A 225 -1.35 -7.86 -4.10
CA GLY A 225 -1.25 -7.47 -2.69
C GLY A 225 -0.04 -6.58 -2.38
N PRO A 226 1.19 -6.98 -2.75
CA PRO A 226 2.40 -6.19 -2.50
C PRO A 226 2.36 -4.80 -3.15
N THR A 227 1.68 -4.63 -4.29
CA THR A 227 1.51 -3.31 -4.93
C THR A 227 0.72 -2.36 -4.03
N TYR A 228 -0.22 -2.88 -3.24
CA TYR A 228 -1.08 -2.10 -2.35
C TYR A 228 -0.66 -2.16 -0.88
N GLY A 229 0.54 -2.67 -0.60
CA GLY A 229 1.11 -2.76 0.73
C GLY A 229 0.46 -3.84 1.61
N VAL A 230 -0.26 -4.80 1.00
CA VAL A 230 -0.94 -5.91 1.66
C VAL A 230 -0.07 -7.17 1.57
N ASN A 231 0.21 -7.76 2.72
CA ASN A 231 0.92 -9.02 2.85
C ASN A 231 -0.06 -10.19 2.61
N PRO A 232 0.19 -11.04 1.61
CA PRO A 232 -0.58 -12.27 1.40
C PRO A 232 -0.18 -13.36 2.39
N VAL A 233 -1.13 -14.01 3.05
CA VAL A 233 -0.85 -15.15 3.95
C VAL A 233 -1.66 -16.40 3.56
N PRO A 234 -0.99 -17.47 3.09
CA PRO A 234 -1.64 -18.75 2.81
C PRO A 234 -2.00 -19.48 4.08
N VAL A 235 -3.23 -19.98 4.10
CA VAL A 235 -3.70 -20.89 5.14
C VAL A 235 -3.87 -22.27 4.56
N ILE A 236 -3.27 -23.27 5.19
CA ILE A 236 -3.64 -24.66 4.94
C ILE A 236 -5.01 -24.85 5.58
N LEU A 237 -6.00 -25.26 4.77
CA LEU A 237 -7.35 -25.52 5.24
C LEU A 237 -7.34 -26.46 6.45
N HIS A 238 -8.32 -26.29 7.32
CA HIS A 238 -8.75 -27.27 8.32
C HIS A 238 -8.43 -28.71 7.90
N LEU A 239 -7.50 -29.35 8.62
CA LEU A 239 -6.89 -30.61 8.18
C LEU A 239 -7.92 -31.74 8.04
N GLU A 240 -9.01 -31.67 8.81
CA GLU A 240 -10.16 -32.55 8.73
C GLU A 240 -11.00 -32.40 7.46
N GLN A 241 -10.74 -31.37 6.64
CA GLN A 241 -11.43 -31.09 5.39
C GLN A 241 -10.57 -31.39 4.15
N LEU A 242 -9.37 -31.95 4.33
CA LEU A 242 -8.45 -32.24 3.22
C LEU A 242 -8.78 -33.53 2.45
N GLY A 243 -9.88 -34.21 2.76
CA GLY A 243 -10.27 -35.46 2.09
C GLY A 243 -10.43 -35.33 0.58
N ASN A 244 -10.81 -34.15 0.09
CA ASN A 244 -10.94 -33.86 -1.35
C ASN A 244 -9.60 -33.48 -2.02
N GLY A 245 -8.51 -33.37 -1.26
CA GLY A 245 -7.17 -33.03 -1.74
C GLY A 245 -6.38 -34.22 -2.29
N GLY A 246 -7.02 -35.36 -2.56
CA GLY A 246 -6.37 -36.57 -3.10
C GLY A 246 -5.59 -37.41 -2.08
N VAL A 247 -5.47 -36.94 -0.82
CA VAL A 247 -4.71 -37.60 0.25
C VAL A 247 -5.11 -39.06 0.43
N PHE A 248 -6.40 -39.36 0.50
CA PHE A 248 -6.90 -40.71 0.72
C PHE A 248 -6.88 -41.62 -0.51
N ASN A 249 -6.77 -41.04 -1.71
CA ASN A 249 -6.57 -41.81 -2.93
C ASN A 249 -5.10 -42.25 -3.03
N ALA A 250 -4.17 -41.35 -2.71
CA ALA A 250 -2.74 -41.63 -2.72
C ALA A 250 -2.28 -42.50 -1.53
N TYR A 251 -2.92 -42.32 -0.37
CA TYR A 251 -2.62 -42.99 0.90
C TYR A 251 -3.90 -43.38 1.65
N PRO A 252 -4.59 -44.47 1.24
CA PRO A 252 -5.81 -44.94 1.91
C PRO A 252 -5.62 -45.25 3.40
N GLU A 253 -4.41 -45.64 3.81
CA GLU A 253 -4.01 -45.91 5.20
C GLU A 253 -4.06 -44.69 6.12
N LEU A 254 -4.18 -43.47 5.56
CA LEU A 254 -4.38 -42.24 6.32
C LEU A 254 -5.83 -42.03 6.74
N GLN A 255 -6.80 -42.81 6.25
CA GLN A 255 -8.18 -42.69 6.69
C GLN A 255 -8.34 -43.14 8.15
N GLY A 256 -9.00 -42.33 8.97
CA GLY A 256 -9.37 -42.70 10.33
C GLY A 256 -10.34 -43.88 10.34
N LYS A 257 -10.03 -44.95 11.08
CA LYS A 257 -10.79 -46.21 11.06
C LYS A 257 -12.12 -46.14 11.82
N ASP A 258 -12.18 -45.36 12.90
CA ASP A 258 -13.36 -45.18 13.77
C ASP A 258 -13.75 -43.69 13.87
N ALA A 259 -13.61 -42.95 12.78
CA ALA A 259 -13.77 -41.51 12.74
C ALA A 259 -14.85 -41.07 11.74
N LYS A 260 -15.22 -39.78 11.79
CA LYS A 260 -16.12 -39.21 10.78
C LYS A 260 -15.51 -39.39 9.38
N PRO A 261 -16.32 -39.65 8.33
CA PRO A 261 -15.84 -39.69 6.96
C PRO A 261 -15.01 -38.45 6.62
N GLY A 262 -13.83 -38.65 6.03
CA GLY A 262 -12.89 -37.58 5.72
C GLY A 262 -11.84 -37.30 6.79
N ALA A 263 -11.94 -37.91 7.98
CA ALA A 263 -10.96 -37.72 9.04
C ALA A 263 -9.61 -38.40 8.74
N ILE A 264 -8.53 -37.68 9.02
CA ILE A 264 -7.15 -38.15 8.88
C ILE A 264 -6.68 -38.83 10.17
N CYS A 265 -5.97 -39.95 10.03
CA CYS A 265 -5.22 -40.60 11.10
C CYS A 265 -3.91 -39.85 11.37
N TYR A 266 -3.96 -38.82 12.22
CA TYR A 266 -2.81 -37.95 12.51
C TYR A 266 -1.63 -38.64 13.22
N SER A 267 -1.82 -39.85 13.76
CA SER A 267 -0.73 -40.66 14.33
C SER A 267 0.09 -41.41 13.29
N ASN A 268 -0.36 -41.45 12.03
CA ASN A 268 0.39 -42.07 10.95
C ASN A 268 1.48 -41.08 10.45
N PRO A 269 2.78 -41.44 10.53
CA PRO A 269 3.89 -40.52 10.20
C PRO A 269 3.86 -40.00 8.77
N ILE A 270 3.24 -40.73 7.84
CA ILE A 270 3.08 -40.28 6.44
C ILE A 270 2.40 -38.91 6.40
N PHE A 271 1.41 -38.65 7.26
CA PHE A 271 0.73 -37.35 7.25
C PHE A 271 1.65 -36.21 7.70
N THR A 272 2.54 -36.46 8.67
CA THR A 272 3.55 -35.48 9.08
C THR A 272 4.48 -35.12 7.91
N ASP A 273 4.87 -36.11 7.09
CA ASP A 273 5.68 -35.87 5.90
C ASP A 273 4.93 -35.04 4.86
N LEU A 274 3.64 -35.32 4.62
CA LEU A 274 2.81 -34.55 3.69
C LEU A 274 2.63 -33.10 4.17
N LEU A 275 2.31 -32.90 5.45
CA LEU A 275 2.18 -31.56 6.03
C LEU A 275 3.48 -30.78 5.92
N THR A 276 4.62 -31.43 6.19
CA THR A 276 5.95 -30.81 6.05
C THR A 276 6.20 -30.40 4.60
N GLN A 277 5.90 -31.25 3.62
CA GLN A 277 6.05 -30.93 2.21
C GLN A 277 5.16 -29.75 1.79
N TRP A 278 3.89 -29.70 2.22
CA TRP A 278 3.02 -28.55 1.93
C TRP A 278 3.56 -27.25 2.52
N LEU A 279 4.07 -27.25 3.74
CA LEU A 279 4.69 -26.07 4.36
C LEU A 279 5.92 -25.61 3.58
N LEU A 280 6.77 -26.54 3.10
CA LEU A 280 7.93 -26.22 2.28
C LEU A 280 7.51 -25.65 0.91
N LEU A 281 6.52 -26.23 0.26
CA LEU A 281 5.99 -25.73 -1.00
C LEU A 281 5.38 -24.34 -0.86
N TRP A 282 4.66 -24.06 0.24
CA TRP A 282 4.14 -22.73 0.52
C TRP A 282 5.24 -21.72 0.80
N ARG A 283 6.32 -22.12 1.48
CA ARG A 283 7.50 -21.27 1.71
C ARG A 283 8.17 -20.83 0.40
N GLU A 284 8.07 -21.63 -0.66
CA GLU A 284 8.61 -21.28 -1.98
C GLU A 284 7.69 -20.34 -2.79
N LYS A 285 6.43 -20.17 -2.38
CA LYS A 285 5.50 -19.25 -3.04
C LYS A 285 5.79 -17.80 -2.61
N PRO A 286 5.61 -16.83 -3.53
CA PRO A 286 5.73 -15.42 -3.16
C PRO A 286 4.66 -15.05 -2.12
N GLY A 287 5.07 -14.26 -1.13
CA GLY A 287 4.31 -13.87 0.05
C GLY A 287 5.21 -13.86 1.27
#